data_AF-A0A3D3JUF6-F1
#
_entry.id   AF-A0A3D3JUF6-F1
#
_cell.length_a   1.000
_cell.length_b   1.000
_cell.length_c   1.000
_cell.angle_alpha   90.00
_cell.angle_beta   90.00
_cell.angle_gamma   90.00
#
_symmetry.space_group_name_H-M   'P 1'
#
loop_
_entity.id
_entity.type
_entity.pdbx_description
1 polymer ?
#
loop_
_entity_poly.entity_id
_entity_poly.type
_entity_poly.pdbx_seq_one_letter_code
_entity_poly.pdbx_strand_id
1 'polypeptide(L)'
;GAAGAAGAQGAQGKQGPPGQDASTDCVACSEVETVAFEAVCKIFEGDISNFTEVTNCVTVIANLVLINADVCAPNETDCLAAILGNVQDLIDSKVP
;
A
#
# COMPACT_ATOMS: atom_id res chain seq x y z
N GLY A 1 -39.47 30.01 52.73
CA GLY A 1 -39.72 28.57 52.47
C GLY A 1 -38.43 27.92 52.05
N ALA A 2 -38.21 26.66 52.41
CA ALA A 2 -36.99 25.94 52.04
C ALA A 2 -36.93 25.73 50.52
N ALA A 3 -35.76 25.95 49.91
CA ALA A 3 -35.52 25.71 48.49
C ALA A 3 -35.77 24.22 48.19
N GLY A 4 -36.59 23.93 47.17
CA GLY A 4 -36.89 22.57 46.74
C GLY A 4 -35.62 21.83 46.31
N ALA A 5 -35.57 20.53 46.60
CA ALA A 5 -34.43 19.68 46.28
C ALA A 5 -34.09 19.72 44.77
N ALA A 6 -32.80 19.78 44.45
CA ALA A 6 -32.33 19.70 43.07
C ALA A 6 -32.77 18.37 42.43
N GLY A 7 -33.26 18.44 41.19
CA GLY A 7 -33.72 17.27 40.44
C GLY A 7 -32.59 16.27 40.17
N ALA A 8 -32.94 14.98 40.02
CA ALA A 8 -31.98 13.91 39.77
C ALA A 8 -31.19 14.16 38.47
N GLN A 9 -29.89 13.85 38.51
CA GLN A 9 -29.00 13.95 37.35
C GLN A 9 -29.44 13.00 36.23
N GLY A 10 -29.46 13.49 34.99
CA GLY A 10 -29.87 12.72 33.82
C GLY A 10 -28.98 11.50 33.54
N ALA A 11 -29.54 10.49 32.87
CA ALA A 11 -28.83 9.28 32.51
C ALA A 11 -27.65 9.57 31.56
N GLN A 12 -26.55 8.82 31.72
CA GLN A 12 -25.39 8.92 30.85
C GLN A 12 -25.74 8.52 29.41
N GLY A 13 -25.16 9.23 28.43
CA GLY A 13 -25.33 8.94 27.01
C GLY A 13 -24.78 7.56 26.63
N LYS A 14 -25.35 6.95 25.58
CA LYS A 14 -24.89 5.65 25.06
C LYS A 14 -23.48 5.75 24.51
N GLN A 15 -22.69 4.68 24.68
CA GLN A 15 -21.39 4.54 24.03
C GLN A 15 -21.53 4.63 22.50
N GLY A 16 -20.61 5.33 21.85
CA GLY A 16 -20.57 5.42 20.39
C GLY A 16 -20.33 4.06 19.74
N PRO A 17 -20.61 3.93 18.42
CA PRO A 17 -20.31 2.69 17.70
C PRO A 17 -18.80 2.37 17.79
N PRO A 18 -18.43 1.08 17.69
CA PRO A 18 -17.03 0.69 17.51
C PRO A 18 -16.42 1.46 16.34
N GLY A 19 -15.15 1.86 16.46
CA GLY A 19 -14.41 2.40 15.32
C GLY A 19 -14.41 1.39 14.19
N GLN A 20 -14.65 1.83 12.95
CA GLN A 20 -14.34 1.01 11.79
C GLN A 20 -12.82 0.92 11.72
N ASP A 21 -12.28 -0.27 11.96
CA ASP A 21 -10.89 -0.55 11.62
C ASP A 21 -10.71 -0.27 10.11
N ALA A 22 -9.59 0.36 9.76
CA ALA A 22 -9.23 0.66 8.38
C ALA A 22 -9.29 -0.62 7.52
N SER A 23 -9.78 -0.48 6.28
CA SER A 23 -10.07 -1.55 5.32
C SER A 23 -9.21 -2.80 5.49
N THR A 24 -9.87 -3.95 5.64
CA THR A 24 -9.26 -5.29 5.77
C THR A 24 -8.73 -5.84 4.43
N ASP A 25 -8.50 -4.96 3.44
CA ASP A 25 -8.10 -5.33 2.09
C ASP A 25 -6.60 -5.06 1.93
N CYS A 26 -5.79 -6.03 2.38
CA CYS A 26 -4.38 -6.04 2.03
C CYS A 26 -4.24 -6.14 0.50
N VAL A 27 -3.19 -5.53 -0.05
CA VAL A 27 -2.87 -5.52 -1.48
C VAL A 27 -2.01 -6.74 -1.80
N ALA A 28 -2.30 -7.41 -2.92
CA ALA A 28 -1.46 -8.51 -3.35
C ALA A 28 -0.13 -7.98 -3.87
N CYS A 29 0.98 -8.64 -3.53
CA CYS A 29 2.30 -8.22 -4.01
C CYS A 29 2.39 -8.14 -5.56
N SER A 30 1.68 -9.02 -6.25
CA SER A 30 1.58 -8.99 -7.72
C SER A 30 0.92 -7.71 -8.26
N GLU A 31 0.00 -7.10 -7.51
CA GLU A 31 -0.60 -5.82 -7.88
C GLU A 31 0.41 -4.68 -7.69
N VAL A 32 1.18 -4.70 -6.60
CA VAL A 32 2.28 -3.75 -6.36
C VAL A 32 3.33 -3.85 -7.47
N GLU A 33 3.72 -5.07 -7.82
CA GLU A 33 4.65 -5.36 -8.91
C GLU A 33 4.15 -4.81 -10.25
N THR A 34 2.88 -5.10 -10.59
CA THR A 34 2.25 -4.62 -11.81
C THR A 34 2.28 -3.09 -11.88
N VAL A 35 1.87 -2.41 -10.80
CA VAL A 35 1.88 -0.95 -10.74
C VAL A 35 3.29 -0.39 -10.85
N ALA A 36 4.27 -1.00 -10.17
CA ALA A 36 5.65 -0.57 -10.23
C ALA A 36 6.23 -0.70 -11.65
N PHE A 37 5.99 -1.82 -12.33
CA PHE A 37 6.48 -2.08 -13.68
C PHE A 37 5.75 -1.22 -14.73
N GLU A 38 4.46 -0.98 -14.58
CA GLU A 38 3.72 -0.05 -15.44
C GLU A 38 4.24 1.38 -15.31
N ALA A 39 4.51 1.83 -14.08
CA ALA A 39 5.08 3.16 -13.84
C ALA A 39 6.46 3.30 -14.50
N VAL A 40 7.32 2.29 -14.35
CA VAL A 40 8.63 2.23 -15.01
C VAL A 40 8.48 2.25 -16.53
N CYS A 41 7.59 1.45 -17.10
CA CYS A 41 7.31 1.46 -18.54
C CYS A 41 6.87 2.85 -19.03
N LYS A 42 6.06 3.57 -18.25
CA LYS A 42 5.64 4.94 -18.58
C LYS A 42 6.77 5.95 -18.46
N ILE A 43 7.66 5.80 -17.48
CA ILE A 43 8.81 6.70 -17.28
C ILE A 43 9.83 6.58 -18.40
N PHE A 44 10.11 5.35 -18.83
CA PHE A 44 11.08 5.08 -19.90
C PHE A 44 10.43 5.08 -21.31
N GLU A 45 9.13 5.35 -21.42
CA GLU A 45 8.37 5.27 -22.68
C GLU A 45 8.55 3.93 -23.44
N GLY A 46 8.88 2.86 -22.71
CA GLY A 46 9.21 1.55 -23.30
C GLY A 46 10.67 1.36 -23.74
N ASP A 47 11.54 2.38 -23.66
CA ASP A 47 12.99 2.26 -23.88
C ASP A 47 13.69 1.73 -22.63
N ILE A 48 13.43 0.45 -22.34
CA ILE A 48 13.95 -0.25 -21.17
C ILE A 48 15.16 -1.09 -21.62
N SER A 49 16.33 -0.45 -21.77
CA SER A 49 17.56 -1.10 -22.28
C SER A 49 18.70 -1.20 -21.26
N ASN A 50 18.61 -0.50 -20.13
CA ASN A 50 19.65 -0.46 -19.10
C ASN A 50 19.18 -1.08 -17.77
N PHE A 51 19.65 -2.30 -17.49
CA PHE A 51 19.28 -3.04 -16.27
C PHE A 51 19.46 -2.26 -14.98
N THR A 52 20.60 -1.58 -14.82
CA THR A 52 20.92 -0.86 -13.59
C THR A 52 19.99 0.34 -13.37
N GLU A 53 19.70 1.08 -14.43
CA GLU A 53 18.84 2.26 -14.36
C GLU A 53 17.38 1.88 -14.09
N VAL A 54 16.92 0.82 -14.74
CA VAL A 54 15.57 0.26 -14.57
C VAL A 54 15.42 -0.31 -13.16
N THR A 55 16.41 -1.07 -12.67
CA THR A 55 16.40 -1.63 -11.31
C THR A 55 16.33 -0.53 -10.25
N ASN A 56 17.10 0.55 -10.42
CA ASN A 56 17.06 1.69 -9.50
C ASN A 56 15.68 2.38 -9.51
N CYS A 57 15.09 2.56 -10.69
CA CYS A 57 13.77 3.17 -10.83
C CYS A 57 12.67 2.29 -10.20
N VAL A 58 12.64 1.01 -10.54
CA VAL A 58 11.74 0.00 -9.95
C VAL A 58 11.87 0.02 -8.43
N THR A 59 13.09 0.03 -7.89
CA THR A 59 13.32 0.03 -6.44
C THR A 59 12.64 1.23 -5.78
N VAL A 60 12.83 2.44 -6.32
CA VAL A 60 12.24 3.66 -5.75
C VAL A 60 10.72 3.62 -5.81
N ILE A 61 10.15 3.17 -6.94
CA ILE A 61 8.70 3.12 -7.13
C ILE A 61 8.07 2.05 -6.25
N ALA A 62 8.64 0.85 -6.20
CA ALA A 62 8.19 -0.23 -5.34
C ALA A 62 8.21 0.21 -3.86
N ASN A 63 9.30 0.84 -3.40
CA ASN A 63 9.35 1.40 -2.05
C ASN A 63 8.27 2.47 -1.82
N LEU A 64 8.02 3.35 -2.79
CA LEU A 64 6.96 4.37 -2.68
C LEU A 64 5.57 3.75 -2.52
N VAL A 65 5.26 2.70 -3.28
CA VAL A 65 3.99 1.97 -3.16
C VAL A 65 3.90 1.25 -1.82
N LEU A 66 4.98 0.57 -1.42
CA LEU A 66 5.05 -0.21 -0.17
C LEU A 66 4.97 0.65 1.10
N ILE A 67 5.35 1.94 1.08
CA ILE A 67 5.25 2.82 2.26
C ILE A 67 3.80 2.94 2.77
N ASN A 68 2.81 2.86 1.88
CA ASN A 68 1.40 3.04 2.24
C ASN A 68 0.54 1.80 1.95
N ALA A 69 1.13 0.70 1.50
CA ALA A 69 0.42 -0.54 1.19
C ALA A 69 0.55 -1.53 2.35
N ASP A 70 -0.58 -2.05 2.81
CA ASP A 70 -0.64 -3.26 3.63
C ASP A 70 -0.56 -4.47 2.69
N VAL A 71 0.56 -5.20 2.64
CA VAL A 71 0.75 -6.28 1.66
C VAL A 71 0.31 -7.61 2.26
N CYS A 72 -0.50 -8.38 1.52
CA CYS A 72 -0.98 -9.67 2.02
C CYS A 72 0.16 -10.67 2.27
N ALA A 73 0.17 -11.29 3.45
CA ALA A 73 1.00 -12.45 3.76
C ALA A 73 0.73 -13.61 2.78
N PRO A 74 1.74 -14.44 2.42
CA PRO A 74 3.09 -14.50 2.99
C PRO A 74 4.08 -13.50 2.37
N ASN A 75 3.66 -12.69 1.40
CA ASN A 75 4.57 -11.86 0.59
C ASN A 75 4.94 -10.52 1.24
N GLU A 76 4.45 -10.23 2.44
CA GLU A 76 4.61 -8.95 3.12
C GLU A 76 6.09 -8.58 3.36
N THR A 77 6.93 -9.56 3.73
CA THR A 77 8.37 -9.34 3.96
C THR A 77 9.19 -9.40 2.67
N ASP A 78 8.71 -10.11 1.66
CA ASP A 78 9.47 -10.45 0.46
C ASP A 78 9.01 -9.70 -0.79
N CYS A 79 8.00 -8.84 -0.70
CA CYS A 79 7.39 -8.26 -1.90
C CYS A 79 8.38 -7.41 -2.70
N LEU A 80 9.19 -6.58 -2.02
CA LEU A 80 10.26 -5.84 -2.70
C LEU A 80 11.26 -6.79 -3.36
N ALA A 81 11.63 -7.89 -2.69
CA ALA A 81 12.56 -8.86 -3.25
C ALA A 81 11.97 -9.59 -4.48
N ALA A 82 10.66 -9.90 -4.46
CA ALA A 82 9.95 -10.48 -5.59
C ALA A 82 9.92 -9.52 -6.79
N ILE A 83 9.57 -8.25 -6.54
CA ILE A 83 9.58 -7.20 -7.58
C ILE A 83 10.98 -7.06 -8.19
N LEU A 84 12.02 -7.01 -7.35
CA LEU A 84 13.40 -6.89 -7.82
C LEU A 84 13.87 -8.13 -8.59
N GLY A 85 13.41 -9.32 -8.20
CA GLY A 85 13.67 -10.57 -8.93
C GLY A 85 13.12 -10.56 -10.36
N ASN A 86 11.98 -9.89 -10.58
CA ASN A 86 11.28 -9.87 -11.87
C ASN A 86 11.69 -8.70 -12.79
N VAL A 87 12.68 -7.87 -12.39
CA VAL A 87 13.14 -6.74 -13.21
C VAL A 87 13.78 -7.20 -14.52
N GLN A 88 14.51 -8.32 -14.51
CA GLN A 88 15.09 -8.86 -15.74
C GLN A 88 13.99 -9.29 -16.72
N ASP A 89 12.94 -9.96 -16.22
CA ASP A 89 11.79 -10.36 -17.03
C ASP A 89 11.07 -9.13 -17.63
N LEU A 90 10.98 -8.03 -16.88
CA LEU A 90 10.46 -6.76 -17.40
C LEU A 90 11.27 -6.28 -18.59
N ILE A 91 12.61 -6.26 -18.49
CA ILE A 91 13.51 -5.80 -19.56
C ILE A 91 13.39 -6.72 -20.77
N ASP A 92 13.47 -8.03 -20.55
CA ASP A 92 13.38 -9.04 -21.61
C ASP A 92 12.02 -8.98 -22.34
N SER A 93 10.94 -8.58 -21.66
CA SER A 93 9.64 -8.37 -22.29
C SER A 93 9.57 -7.15 -23.23
N LYS A 94 10.52 -6.22 -23.13
CA LYS A 94 10.59 -4.98 -23.92
C LYS A 94 11.68 -4.98 -24.99
N VAL A 95 12.70 -5.82 -24.82
CA VAL A 95 13.74 -6.03 -25.83
C VAL A 95 13.23 -7.03 -26.89
N PRO A 96 13.13 -6.66 -28.17
CA PRO A 96 12.65 -7.53 -29.24
C PRO A 96 13.61 -8.66 -29.62
#